data_AF-A0A929HR63-F1
#
_entry.id   AF-A0A929HR63-F1
#
_cell.length_a   1.000
_cell.length_b   1.000
_cell.length_c   1.000
_cell.angle_alpha   90.00
_cell.angle_beta   90.00
_cell.angle_gamma   90.00
#
_symmetry.space_group_name_H-M   'P 1'
#
loop_
_entity.id
_entity.type
_entity.pdbx_description
1 polymer ?
#
loop_
_entity_poly.entity_id
_entity_poly.type
_entity_poly.pdbx_seq_one_letter_code
_entity_poly.pdbx_strand_id
1 'polypeptide(L)'
;MKRHLRIVLIVALGLVLTTGEKTWAGDIVGIVKPQGLRTAENILVYVVKAPPLSVDASQARYLMDQKQLTFIPHILPVLVGAKIDFPNNDEVAHNVFSLSRTKKFNLG
;
A
#
# COMPACT_ATOMS: atom_id res chain seq x y z
N MET A 1 -38.51 -30.97 31.52
CA MET A 1 -37.07 -30.75 31.80
C MET A 1 -36.18 -30.86 30.56
N LYS A 2 -36.17 -31.99 29.83
CA LYS A 2 -35.25 -32.21 28.68
C LYS A 2 -35.39 -31.21 27.50
N ARG A 3 -36.60 -30.67 27.23
CA ARG A 3 -36.85 -29.68 26.15
C ARG A 3 -36.25 -28.31 26.46
N HIS A 4 -36.34 -27.86 27.71
CA HIS A 4 -35.77 -26.58 28.14
C HIS A 4 -34.23 -26.64 28.16
N LEU A 5 -33.65 -27.78 28.58
CA LEU A 5 -32.20 -27.98 28.57
C LEU A 5 -31.61 -27.91 27.14
N ARG A 6 -32.31 -28.46 26.13
CA ARG A 6 -31.89 -28.38 24.72
C ARG A 6 -31.95 -26.96 24.16
N ILE A 7 -32.99 -26.18 24.51
CA ILE A 7 -33.11 -24.79 24.06
C ILE A 7 -31.99 -23.94 24.67
N VAL A 8 -31.70 -24.12 25.96
CA VAL A 8 -30.60 -23.42 26.64
C VAL A 8 -29.25 -23.75 25.99
N LEU A 9 -29.00 -25.02 25.66
CA LEU A 9 -27.76 -25.43 24.98
C LEU A 9 -27.62 -24.82 23.58
N ILE A 10 -28.70 -24.75 22.80
CA ILE A 10 -28.68 -24.16 21.45
C ILE A 10 -28.44 -22.65 21.52
N VAL A 11 -29.08 -21.95 22.46
CA VAL A 11 -28.86 -20.51 22.67
C VAL A 11 -27.43 -20.24 23.13
N ALA A 12 -26.90 -21.04 24.07
CA ALA A 12 -25.52 -20.91 24.53
C ALA A 12 -24.51 -21.16 23.39
N LEU A 13 -24.75 -22.17 22.54
CA LEU A 13 -23.88 -22.46 21.39
C LEU A 13 -23.95 -21.35 20.34
N GLY A 14 -25.14 -20.81 20.08
CA GLY A 14 -25.33 -19.65 19.20
C GLY A 14 -24.59 -18.41 19.70
N LEU A 15 -24.59 -18.18 21.02
CA LEU A 15 -23.88 -17.04 21.63
C LEU A 15 -22.35 -17.18 21.53
N VAL A 16 -21.82 -18.40 21.64
CA VAL A 16 -20.38 -18.69 21.45
C VAL A 16 -19.96 -18.47 20.00
N LEU A 17 -20.79 -18.86 19.03
CA LEU A 17 -20.53 -18.69 17.60
C LEU A 17 -20.54 -17.22 17.14
N THR A 18 -21.12 -16.30 17.91
CA THR A 18 -21.10 -14.86 17.63
C THR A 18 -19.94 -14.09 18.25
N THR A 19 -19.02 -14.77 18.95
CA THR A 19 -17.80 -14.13 19.44
C THR A 19 -16.85 -13.91 18.27
N GLY A 20 -17.00 -12.75 17.60
CA GLY A 20 -16.05 -12.33 16.57
C GLY A 20 -14.62 -12.31 17.12
N GLU A 21 -13.66 -12.73 16.30
CA GLU A 21 -12.26 -12.71 16.70
C GLU A 21 -11.85 -11.31 17.14
N LYS A 22 -11.39 -11.16 18.38
CA LYS A 22 -10.78 -9.91 18.85
C LYS A 22 -9.43 -9.77 18.17
N THR A 23 -9.38 -9.09 17.04
CA THR A 23 -8.11 -8.69 16.43
C THR A 23 -7.47 -7.61 17.30
N TRP A 24 -6.29 -7.89 17.85
CA TRP A 24 -5.49 -6.88 18.53
C TRP A 24 -4.75 -6.09 17.45
N ALA A 25 -5.21 -4.87 17.21
CA ALA A 25 -4.43 -3.90 16.46
C ALA A 25 -3.36 -3.32 17.39
N GLY A 26 -2.15 -3.12 16.87
CA GLY A 26 -1.06 -2.46 17.57
C GLY A 26 -0.33 -1.53 16.61
N ASP A 27 0.25 -0.47 17.15
CA ASP A 27 0.99 0.51 16.37
C ASP A 27 2.47 0.11 16.25
N ILE A 28 3.03 0.25 15.04
CA ILE A 28 4.48 0.16 14.84
C ILE A 28 5.04 1.59 14.94
N VAL A 29 5.73 1.86 16.05
CA VAL A 29 6.35 3.17 16.30
C VAL A 29 7.86 3.02 16.32
N GLY A 30 8.58 3.92 15.64
CA GLY A 30 10.03 3.95 15.62
C GLY A 30 10.56 5.22 14.96
N ILE A 31 11.82 5.55 15.23
CA ILE A 31 12.52 6.68 14.62
C ILE A 31 13.56 6.13 13.65
N VAL A 32 13.45 6.52 12.38
CA VAL A 32 14.48 6.21 11.37
C VAL A 32 15.52 7.33 11.39
N LYS A 33 16.75 6.99 11.79
CA LYS A 33 17.90 7.91 11.75
C LYS A 33 18.84 7.49 10.61
N PRO A 34 18.67 8.03 9.40
CA PRO A 34 19.55 7.68 8.29
C PRO A 34 20.99 8.11 8.60
N GLN A 35 21.94 7.20 8.45
CA GLN A 35 23.37 7.49 8.61
C GLN A 35 24.01 7.70 7.25
N GLY A 36 24.92 8.66 7.15
CA GLY A 36 25.66 8.95 5.91
C GLY A 36 24.84 9.66 4.82
N LEU A 37 23.58 10.03 5.07
CA LEU A 37 22.79 10.85 4.16
C LEU A 37 22.89 12.34 4.51
N ARG A 38 22.94 13.19 3.49
CA ARG A 38 22.95 14.65 3.64
C ARG A 38 21.60 15.21 4.11
N THR A 39 20.51 14.52 3.79
CA THR A 39 19.12 14.88 4.17
C THR A 39 18.29 13.60 4.37
N ALA A 40 17.26 13.68 5.21
CA ALA A 40 16.28 12.62 5.41
C ALA A 40 15.05 12.73 4.48
N GLU A 41 15.05 13.72 3.59
CA GLU A 41 14.00 13.89 2.58
C GLU A 41 13.98 12.73 1.60
N ASN A 42 12.79 12.43 1.07
CA ASN A 42 12.59 11.40 0.05
C ASN A 42 13.12 10.01 0.48
N ILE A 43 12.76 9.56 1.68
CA ILE A 43 13.02 8.19 2.15
C ILE A 43 11.70 7.43 2.20
N LEU A 44 11.66 6.25 1.58
CA LEU A 44 10.55 5.31 1.73
C LEU A 44 10.83 4.34 2.88
N VAL A 45 9.96 4.35 3.89
CA VAL A 45 9.93 3.35 4.96
C VAL A 45 8.79 2.39 4.68
N TYR A 46 9.06 1.09 4.67
CA TYR A 46 8.06 0.07 4.41
C TYR A 46 8.28 -1.17 5.28
N VAL A 47 7.21 -1.93 5.49
CA VAL A 47 7.23 -3.18 6.24
C VAL A 47 7.58 -4.32 5.27
N VAL A 48 8.65 -5.06 5.55
CA VAL A 48 9.14 -6.14 4.67
C VAL A 48 8.25 -7.38 4.71
N LYS A 49 7.58 -7.64 5.84
CA LYS A 49 6.70 -8.80 6.02
C LYS A 49 5.41 -8.38 6.71
N ALA A 50 4.30 -8.49 6.00
CA ALA A 50 2.96 -8.23 6.48
C ALA A 50 2.01 -9.35 6.00
N PRO A 51 0.83 -9.51 6.62
CA PRO A 51 -0.21 -10.38 6.08
C PRO A 51 -0.52 -10.02 4.61
N PRO A 52 -0.93 -11.00 3.78
CA PRO A 52 -1.28 -10.74 2.39
C PRO A 52 -2.34 -9.65 2.28
N LEU A 53 -2.06 -8.61 1.48
CA LEU A 53 -3.03 -7.56 1.21
C LEU A 53 -3.89 -7.97 0.01
N SER A 54 -5.19 -8.20 0.22
CA SER A 54 -6.15 -8.46 -0.85
C SER A 54 -6.82 -7.15 -1.30
N VAL A 55 -6.05 -6.25 -1.88
CA VAL A 55 -6.56 -4.99 -2.45
C VAL A 55 -6.41 -5.03 -3.96
N ASP A 56 -7.51 -4.90 -4.69
CA ASP A 56 -7.48 -4.69 -6.14
C ASP A 56 -7.11 -3.23 -6.42
N ALA A 57 -5.87 -3.02 -6.85
CA ALA A 57 -5.36 -1.71 -7.24
C ALA A 57 -5.44 -1.46 -8.75
N SER A 58 -6.12 -2.30 -9.54
CA SER A 58 -6.17 -2.17 -11.01
C SER A 58 -6.81 -0.86 -11.50
N GLN A 59 -7.69 -0.28 -10.68
CA GLN A 59 -8.33 1.01 -10.92
C GLN A 59 -7.59 2.18 -10.26
N ALA A 60 -6.59 1.91 -9.41
CA ALA A 60 -5.78 2.95 -8.79
C ALA A 60 -4.94 3.66 -9.86
N ARG A 61 -4.99 4.99 -9.83
CA ARG A 61 -4.22 5.88 -10.68
C ARG A 61 -3.36 6.78 -9.81
N TYR A 62 -2.08 6.84 -10.14
CA TYR A 62 -1.12 7.75 -9.53
C TYR A 62 -0.58 8.71 -10.60
N LEU A 63 -0.04 9.84 -10.15
CA LEU A 63 0.51 10.87 -11.01
C LEU A 63 1.97 11.11 -10.64
N MET A 64 2.84 11.13 -11.65
CA MET A 64 4.24 11.50 -11.54
C MET A 64 4.50 12.61 -12.57
N ASP A 65 4.40 13.87 -12.13
CA ASP A 65 4.55 15.02 -13.00
C ASP A 65 6.00 15.22 -13.44
N GLN A 66 6.22 15.76 -14.63
CA GLN A 66 7.51 16.29 -15.06
C GLN A 66 7.39 17.81 -15.10
N LYS A 67 8.04 18.47 -14.15
CA LYS A 67 7.99 19.92 -13.99
C LYS A 67 9.34 20.44 -13.47
N GLN A 68 9.77 21.58 -14.02
CA GLN A 68 11.07 22.19 -13.77
C GLN A 68 12.23 21.21 -14.01
N LEU A 69 12.11 20.35 -15.04
CA LEU A 69 13.08 19.30 -15.38
C LEU A 69 13.24 18.26 -14.26
N THR A 70 12.21 18.07 -13.43
CA THR A 70 12.21 17.12 -12.31
C THR A 70 10.93 16.29 -12.29
N PHE A 71 11.02 15.11 -11.68
CA PHE A 71 9.82 14.33 -11.38
C PHE A 71 9.22 14.74 -10.04
N ILE A 72 7.90 14.94 -10.00
CA ILE A 72 7.15 15.35 -8.81
C ILE A 72 5.98 14.38 -8.58
N PRO A 73 5.92 13.68 -7.44
CA PRO A 73 6.88 13.71 -6.33
C PRO A 73 8.22 13.05 -6.69
N HIS A 74 9.28 13.31 -5.92
CA HIS A 74 10.60 12.69 -6.17
C HIS A 74 10.57 11.16 -5.99
N ILE A 75 9.75 10.66 -5.06
CA ILE A 75 9.49 9.24 -4.86
C ILE A 75 7.97 9.01 -4.84
N LEU A 76 7.52 8.04 -5.63
CA LEU A 76 6.12 7.65 -5.73
C LEU A 76 5.97 6.14 -5.44
N PRO A 77 5.63 5.74 -4.20
CA PRO A 77 5.29 4.37 -3.89
C PRO A 77 3.95 4.01 -4.52
N VAL A 78 3.88 2.88 -5.23
CA VAL A 78 2.67 2.43 -5.92
C VAL A 78 2.35 0.98 -5.60
N LEU A 79 1.06 0.65 -5.63
CA LEU A 79 0.60 -0.73 -5.49
C LEU A 79 0.79 -1.51 -6.80
N VAL A 80 1.02 -2.81 -6.67
CA VAL A 80 1.10 -3.72 -7.82
C VAL A 80 -0.25 -3.71 -8.56
N GLY A 81 -0.20 -3.58 -9.88
CA GLY A 81 -1.40 -3.54 -10.75
C GLY A 81 -1.96 -2.14 -10.99
N ALA A 82 -1.53 -1.12 -10.25
CA ALA A 82 -1.94 0.26 -10.47
C ALA A 82 -1.39 0.86 -11.77
N LYS A 83 -2.00 1.96 -12.20
CA LYS A 83 -1.56 2.77 -13.35
C LYS A 83 -0.91 4.07 -12.86
N ILE A 84 0.07 4.54 -13.61
CA ILE A 84 0.76 5.80 -13.35
C ILE A 84 0.68 6.64 -14.62
N ASP A 85 0.25 7.88 -14.48
CA ASP A 85 0.25 8.89 -15.53
C ASP A 85 1.50 9.78 -15.36
N PHE A 86 2.24 9.99 -16.45
CA PHE A 86 3.47 10.81 -16.50
C PHE A 86 3.28 12.03 -17.40
N PRO A 87 2.49 13.05 -16.98
CA PRO A 87 2.34 14.26 -17.78
C PRO A 87 3.68 15.00 -17.91
N ASN A 88 3.83 15.75 -19.00
CA ASN A 88 4.93 16.70 -19.16
C ASN A 88 4.37 18.13 -19.05
N ASN A 89 4.62 18.78 -17.91
CA ASN A 89 4.22 20.16 -17.62
C ASN A 89 5.43 21.12 -17.67
N ASP A 90 6.49 20.75 -18.39
CA ASP A 90 7.59 21.63 -18.77
C ASP A 90 7.38 22.24 -20.17
N GLU A 91 8.11 23.32 -20.45
CA GLU A 91 8.13 23.96 -21.78
C GLU A 91 8.99 23.20 -22.81
N VAL A 92 9.72 22.19 -22.35
CA VAL A 92 10.61 21.36 -23.18
C VAL A 92 10.13 19.92 -23.21
N ALA A 93 10.42 19.21 -24.31
CA ALA A 93 10.03 17.82 -24.49
C ALA A 93 10.88 16.87 -23.63
N HIS A 94 10.22 15.91 -22.99
CA HIS A 94 10.81 14.86 -22.16
C HIS A 94 10.27 13.48 -22.52
N ASN A 95 11.02 12.45 -22.15
CA ASN A 95 10.62 11.05 -22.28
C ASN A 95 10.79 10.35 -20.91
N VAL A 96 9.89 9.41 -20.63
CA VAL A 96 10.00 8.47 -19.52
C VAL A 96 10.22 7.05 -20.07
N PHE A 97 11.38 6.47 -19.78
CA PHE A 97 11.72 5.11 -20.17
C PHE A 97 12.43 4.35 -19.05
N SER A 98 12.40 3.03 -19.12
CA SER A 98 13.18 2.14 -18.26
C SER A 98 13.93 1.11 -19.09
N LEU A 99 15.21 0.93 -18.76
CA LEU A 99 16.06 -0.15 -19.28
C LEU A 99 16.28 -1.26 -18.26
N SER A 100 15.60 -1.17 -17.11
CA SER A 100 15.77 -2.14 -16.02
C SER A 100 15.44 -3.56 -16.48
N ARG A 101 16.11 -4.54 -15.86
CA ARG A 101 15.81 -5.97 -16.10
C ARG A 101 14.35 -6.30 -15.75
N THR A 102 13.82 -5.67 -14.71
CA THR A 102 12.47 -5.92 -14.19
C THR A 102 11.40 -5.63 -15.24
N LYS A 103 11.50 -4.48 -15.91
CA LYS A 103 10.58 -4.11 -16.99
C LYS A 103 11.21 -3.02 -17.86
N LYS A 104 11.32 -3.29 -19.15
CA LYS A 104 11.69 -2.29 -20.15
C LYS A 104 10.44 -1.60 -20.68
N PHE A 105 10.49 -0.29 -20.86
CA PHE A 105 9.43 0.48 -21.52
C PHE A 105 9.96 1.83 -22.02
N ASN A 106 9.23 2.44 -22.93
CA ASN A 106 9.41 3.81 -23.42
C ASN A 106 8.01 4.39 -23.65
N LEU A 107 7.70 5.56 -23.07
CA LEU A 107 6.38 6.19 -23.14
C LEU A 107 6.29 7.35 -24.16
N GLY A 108 7.40 7.72 -24.82
CA GLY A 108 7.44 8.79 -25.82
C GLY A 108 8.86 9.17 -26.21
#